data_AF-A0A965PHI5-F1
#
_entry.id   AF-A0A965PHI5-F1
#
_cell.length_a   1.000
_cell.length_b   1.000
_cell.length_c   1.000
_cell.angle_alpha   90.00
_cell.angle_beta   90.00
_cell.angle_gamma   90.00
#
_symmetry.space_group_name_H-M   'P 1'
#
loop_
_entity.id
_entity.type
_entity.pdbx_description
1 polymer ?
#
loop_
_entity_poly.entity_id
_entity_poly.type
_entity_poly.pdbx_seq_one_letter_code
_entity_poly.pdbx_strand_id
1 'polypeptide(L)'
;MSIKQEIFVNGVFSHIEDTRTIEEAHEENLTRIRELITAKIVEAGYDEVWQRNAGIGVLTNLEVEQGREFIANLRASYHDYKARLLVSTRDEADGIQFNLP
;
A
#
# COMPACT_ATOMS: atom_id res chain seq x y z
N MET A 1 -1.14 -12.37 8.94
CA MET A 1 -0.92 -13.25 10.11
C MET A 1 -0.20 -14.47 9.56
N SER A 2 1.09 -14.66 9.89
CA SER A 2 1.88 -15.76 9.30
C SER A 2 1.34 -17.09 9.82
N ILE A 3 0.84 -17.94 8.93
CA ILE A 3 0.27 -19.25 9.27
C ILE A 3 1.45 -20.21 9.45
N LYS A 4 2.06 -20.15 10.63
CA LYS A 4 3.11 -21.09 11.02
C LYS A 4 2.47 -22.23 11.79
N GLN A 5 2.74 -23.46 11.38
CA GLN A 5 2.23 -24.66 12.03
C GLN A 5 3.33 -25.34 12.82
N GLU A 6 3.03 -25.73 14.05
CA GLU A 6 3.93 -26.55 14.86
C GLU A 6 3.71 -28.02 14.49
N ILE A 7 4.78 -28.69 14.06
CA ILE A 7 4.76 -30.10 13.68
C ILE A 7 5.30 -30.95 14.83
N PHE A 8 4.52 -31.95 15.22
CA PHE A 8 4.86 -32.92 16.26
C PHE A 8 5.04 -34.30 15.64
N VAL A 9 6.13 -34.98 15.98
CA VAL A 9 6.39 -36.37 15.56
C VAL A 9 6.42 -37.24 16.82
N ASN A 10 5.54 -38.22 16.91
CA ASN A 10 5.37 -39.09 18.08
C ASN A 10 5.09 -38.31 19.39
N GLY A 11 4.35 -37.20 19.30
CA GLY A 11 4.02 -36.35 20.45
C GLY A 11 5.15 -35.44 20.94
N VAL A 12 6.31 -35.44 20.26
CA VAL A 12 7.42 -34.55 20.55
C VAL A 12 7.46 -33.44 19.49
N PHE A 13 7.66 -32.20 19.93
CA PHE A 13 7.84 -31.06 19.03
C PHE A 13 9.04 -31.32 18.11
N SER A 14 8.83 -31.17 16.80
CA SER A 14 9.84 -31.40 15.77
C SER A 14 10.34 -30.08 15.20
N HIS A 15 9.47 -29.33 14.54
CA HIS A 15 9.82 -28.06 13.90
C HIS A 15 8.57 -27.21 13.63
N ILE A 16 8.79 -25.97 13.21
CA ILE A 16 7.74 -25.08 12.72
C ILE A 16 7.84 -25.03 11.20
N GLU A 17 6.74 -25.29 10.53
CA GLU A 17 6.62 -25.21 9.07
C GLU A 17 5.86 -23.95 8.67
N ASP A 18 6.37 -23.27 7.64
CA ASP A 18 5.67 -22.18 6.98
C ASP A 18 4.88 -22.76 5.81
N THR A 19 3.56 -22.74 5.91
CA THR A 19 2.70 -23.37 4.90
C THR A 19 2.42 -22.48 3.70
N ARG A 20 2.97 -21.26 3.68
CA ARG A 20 2.79 -20.32 2.58
C ARG A 20 3.62 -20.74 1.38
N THR A 21 3.04 -20.56 0.20
CA THR A 21 3.78 -20.55 -1.05
C THR A 21 4.76 -19.38 -1.08
N ILE A 22 5.72 -19.43 -2.00
CA ILE A 22 6.70 -18.35 -2.20
C ILE A 22 5.98 -17.05 -2.57
N GLU A 23 4.97 -17.13 -3.43
CA GLU A 23 4.13 -16.01 -3.87
C GLU A 23 3.37 -15.37 -2.70
N GLU A 24 2.75 -16.16 -1.84
CA GLU A 24 2.04 -15.66 -0.64
C GLU A 24 3.01 -15.00 0.35
N ALA A 25 4.20 -15.58 0.53
CA ALA A 25 5.23 -14.98 1.37
C ALA A 25 5.75 -13.64 0.80
N HIS A 26 5.87 -13.53 -0.52
CA HIS A 26 6.24 -12.28 -1.20
C HIS A 26 5.14 -11.22 -1.04
N GLU A 27 3.88 -11.57 -1.26
CA GLU A 27 2.75 -10.64 -1.16
C GLU A 27 2.58 -10.11 0.28
N GLU A 28 2.74 -10.98 1.28
CA GLU A 28 2.72 -10.55 2.69
C GLU A 28 3.86 -9.58 3.00
N ASN A 29 5.07 -9.84 2.48
CA ASN A 29 6.22 -8.96 2.69
C ASN A 29 6.04 -7.62 1.99
N LEU A 30 5.54 -7.60 0.76
CA LEU A 30 5.24 -6.37 0.02
C LEU A 30 4.19 -5.54 0.75
N THR A 31 3.13 -6.19 1.25
CA THR A 31 2.08 -5.55 2.04
C THR A 31 2.64 -4.91 3.31
N ARG A 32 3.44 -5.67 4.08
CA ARG A 32 4.10 -5.14 5.29
C ARG A 32 4.99 -3.94 5.02
N ILE A 33 5.81 -4.02 3.97
CA ILE A 33 6.71 -2.93 3.59
C ILE A 33 5.89 -1.69 3.21
N ARG A 34 4.79 -1.87 2.46
CA ARG A 34 3.90 -0.77 2.08
C ARG A 34 3.30 -0.09 3.31
N GLU A 35 2.74 -0.86 4.23
CA GLU A 35 2.16 -0.34 5.47
C GLU A 35 3.20 0.43 6.30
N LEU A 36 4.40 -0.14 6.46
CA LEU A 36 5.48 0.49 7.24
C LEU A 36 5.95 1.79 6.60
N ILE A 37 6.13 1.83 5.28
CA ILE A 37 6.53 3.04 4.56
C ILE A 37 5.44 4.10 4.67
N THR A 38 4.17 3.73 4.45
CA THR A 38 3.04 4.67 4.61
C THR A 38 2.98 5.24 6.01
N ALA A 39 3.09 4.40 7.04
CA ALA A 39 3.11 4.85 8.43
C ALA A 39 4.26 5.83 8.70
N LYS A 40 5.47 5.54 8.21
CA LYS A 40 6.63 6.43 8.39
C LYS A 40 6.50 7.77 7.68
N ILE A 41 5.91 7.78 6.48
CA ILE A 41 5.62 9.03 5.75
C ILE A 41 4.61 9.88 6.53
N VAL A 42 3.56 9.26 7.05
CA VAL A 42 2.53 9.93 7.85
C VAL A 42 3.10 10.44 9.17
N GLU A 43 3.83 9.60 9.92
CA GLU A 43 4.49 9.97 11.18
C GLU A 43 5.48 11.12 11.01
N ALA A 44 6.20 11.17 9.89
CA ALA A 44 7.12 12.26 9.60
C ALA A 44 6.41 13.58 9.24
N GLY A 45 5.08 13.57 9.07
CA GLY A 45 4.27 14.76 8.84
C GLY A 45 4.61 15.48 7.53
N TYR A 46 5.23 14.79 6.56
CA TYR A 46 5.71 15.44 5.33
C TYR A 46 4.60 16.14 4.56
N ASP A 47 3.41 15.55 4.51
CA ASP A 47 2.25 16.14 3.84
C ASP A 47 1.77 17.40 4.59
N GLU A 48 1.63 17.35 5.92
CA GLU A 48 1.22 18.49 6.73
C GLU A 48 2.22 19.65 6.67
N VAL A 49 3.52 19.34 6.74
CA VAL A 49 4.60 20.33 6.62
C VAL A 49 4.61 20.94 5.22
N TRP A 50 4.44 20.14 4.17
CA TRP A 50 4.40 20.62 2.79
C TRP A 50 3.17 21.50 2.53
N GLN A 51 1.98 21.07 2.95
CA GLN A 51 0.73 21.85 2.82
C GLN A 51 0.81 23.16 3.61
N ARG A 52 1.37 23.13 4.83
CA ARG A 52 1.62 24.33 5.61
C ARG A 52 2.57 25.28 4.89
N ASN A 53 3.70 24.80 4.38
CA ASN A 53 4.69 25.61 3.67
C ASN A 53 4.11 26.22 2.38
N ALA A 54 3.26 25.48 1.67
CA ALA A 54 2.50 26.00 0.53
C ALA A 54 1.54 27.12 0.96
N GLY A 55 0.79 26.93 2.06
CA GLY A 55 -0.21 27.90 2.54
C GLY A 55 0.38 29.20 3.11
N ILE A 56 1.58 29.15 3.70
CA ILE A 56 2.27 30.34 4.25
C ILE A 56 3.21 31.02 3.23
N GLY A 57 3.24 30.53 1.98
CA GLY A 57 4.03 31.14 0.90
C GLY A 57 5.54 30.90 0.99
N VAL A 58 5.99 29.85 1.68
CA VAL A 58 7.39 29.42 1.70
C VAL A 58 7.80 28.79 0.37
N LEU A 59 6.85 28.12 -0.30
CA LEU A 59 7.02 27.57 -1.64
C LEU A 59 6.60 28.59 -2.69
N THR A 60 7.32 28.63 -3.80
CA THR A 60 6.92 29.37 -4.99
C THR A 60 5.65 28.78 -5.61
N ASN A 61 4.90 29.58 -6.36
CA ASN A 61 3.70 29.10 -7.06
C ASN A 61 3.98 27.91 -7.98
N LEU A 62 5.17 27.87 -8.61
CA LEU A 62 5.59 26.75 -9.46
C LEU A 62 5.78 25.47 -8.64
N GLU A 63 6.42 25.55 -7.48
CA GLU A 63 6.64 24.40 -6.58
C GLU A 63 5.32 23.86 -6.01
N VAL A 64 4.37 24.75 -5.71
CA VAL A 64 3.03 24.36 -5.26
C VAL A 64 2.28 23.61 -6.37
N GLU A 65 2.31 24.12 -7.60
CA GLU A 65 1.62 23.49 -8.73
C GLU A 65 2.25 22.14 -9.11
N GLN A 66 3.59 22.07 -9.16
CA GLN A 66 4.31 20.82 -9.41
C GLN A 66 4.01 19.75 -8.36
N GLY A 67 3.95 20.14 -7.07
CA GLY A 67 3.59 19.21 -6.00
C GLY A 67 2.16 18.70 -6.11
N ARG A 68 1.20 19.56 -6.47
CA ARG A 68 -0.20 19.15 -6.71
C ARG A 68 -0.31 18.19 -7.88
N GLU A 69 0.36 18.49 -8.99
CA GLU A 69 0.37 17.64 -10.18
C GLU A 69 1.00 16.27 -9.89
N PHE A 70 2.11 16.25 -9.15
CA PHE A 70 2.75 15.02 -8.69
C PHE A 70 1.81 14.14 -7.85
N ILE A 71 1.10 14.73 -6.88
CA ILE A 71 0.13 14.01 -6.04
C ILE A 71 -1.05 13.48 -6.88
N ALA A 72 -1.56 14.28 -7.82
CA ALA A 72 -2.63 13.86 -8.71
C ALA A 72 -2.22 12.66 -9.59
N ASN A 73 -1.02 12.68 -10.15
CA ASN A 73 -0.47 11.60 -10.98
C ASN A 73 -0.24 10.31 -10.18
N LEU A 74 0.23 10.41 -8.93
CA LEU A 74 0.34 9.28 -8.01
C LEU A 74 -1.02 8.64 -7.73
N ARG A 75 -2.04 9.45 -7.47
CA ARG A 75 -3.40 8.97 -7.21
C ARG A 75 -3.97 8.26 -8.45
N ALA A 76 -3.82 8.84 -9.63
CA ALA A 76 -4.25 8.23 -10.89
C ALA A 76 -3.56 6.86 -11.12
N SER A 77 -2.23 6.81 -10.94
CA SER A 77 -1.44 5.58 -11.10
C SER A 77 -1.85 4.48 -10.10
N TYR A 78 -2.14 4.85 -8.86
CA TYR A 78 -2.66 3.91 -7.85
C TYR A 78 -4.03 3.34 -8.26
N HIS A 79 -4.95 4.19 -8.74
CA HIS A 79 -6.27 3.74 -9.19
C HIS A 79 -6.20 2.85 -10.41
N ASP A 80 -5.34 3.17 -11.38
CA ASP A 80 -5.10 2.36 -12.58
C ASP A 80 -4.50 0.99 -12.21
N TYR A 81 -3.54 0.95 -11.29
CA TYR A 81 -3.02 -0.30 -10.73
C TYR A 81 -4.11 -1.11 -10.01
N LYS A 82 -4.92 -0.46 -9.16
CA LYS A 82 -6.04 -1.11 -8.46
C LYS A 82 -7.07 -1.69 -9.45
N ALA A 83 -7.39 -0.98 -10.53
CA ALA A 83 -8.29 -1.44 -11.57
C ALA A 83 -7.73 -2.68 -12.30
N ARG A 84 -6.44 -2.69 -12.65
CA ARG A 84 -5.79 -3.88 -13.21
C ARG A 84 -5.83 -5.08 -12.27
N LEU A 85 -5.59 -4.85 -10.98
CA LEU A 85 -5.64 -5.89 -9.96
C LEU A 85 -7.06 -6.48 -9.82
N LEU A 86 -8.10 -5.63 -9.82
CA LEU A 86 -9.51 -6.03 -9.79
C LEU A 86 -9.92 -6.83 -11.03
N VAL A 87 -9.48 -6.42 -12.22
CA VAL A 87 -9.72 -7.17 -13.47
C VAL A 87 -9.03 -8.54 -13.43
N SER A 88 -7.87 -8.64 -12.78
CA SER A 88 -7.12 -9.90 -12.65
C SER A 88 -7.70 -10.88 -11.62
N THR A 89 -8.66 -10.45 -10.77
CA THR A 89 -9.18 -11.23 -9.63
C THR A 89 -10.69 -11.54 -9.73
N ARG A 90 -11.26 -11.58 -10.94
CA ARG A 90 -12.71 -11.67 -11.21
C ARG A 90 -13.48 -12.72 -10.38
N ASP A 91 -14.16 -12.21 -9.34
CA ASP A 91 -15.56 -12.53 -8.98
C ASP A 91 -16.33 -11.31 -8.38
N GLU A 92 -15.67 -10.20 -8.01
CA GLU A 92 -16.33 -9.03 -7.36
C GLU A 92 -16.31 -7.72 -8.19
N ALA A 93 -15.78 -7.75 -9.42
CA ALA A 93 -15.52 -6.54 -10.22
C ALA A 93 -16.77 -5.79 -10.73
N ASP A 94 -17.96 -6.37 -10.60
CA ASP A 94 -19.21 -5.77 -11.10
C ASP A 94 -19.84 -4.75 -10.12
N GLY A 95 -19.29 -4.57 -8.91
CA GLY A 95 -19.91 -3.77 -7.85
C GLY A 95 -19.48 -2.29 -7.75
N ILE A 96 -18.38 -1.89 -8.39
CA ILE A 96 -17.83 -0.53 -8.20
C ILE A 96 -18.23 0.36 -9.39
N GLN A 97 -19.39 1.01 -9.29
CA GLN A 97 -19.72 2.11 -10.18
C GLN A 97 -18.82 3.32 -9.88
N PHE A 98 -18.05 3.69 -10.88
CA PHE A 98 -17.13 4.82 -10.86
C PHE A 98 -17.88 6.10 -11.25
N ASN A 99 -18.13 6.98 -10.30
CA ASN A 99 -18.59 8.35 -10.57
C ASN A 99 -17.40 9.31 -10.43
N LEU A 100 -16.99 9.92 -11.53
CA LEU A 100 -16.15 11.12 -11.53
C LEU A 100 -17.00 12.32 -11.07
N PRO A 101 -16.45 13.26 -10.29
CA PRO A 101 -16.98 14.63 -10.25
C PRO A 101 -16.73 15.36 -11.57
#